data_AF-A0A2S6GSZ8-F1
#
_entry.id   AF-A0A2S6GSZ8-F1
#
_cell.length_a   1.000
_cell.length_b   1.000
_cell.length_c   1.000
_cell.angle_alpha   90.00
_cell.angle_beta   90.00
_cell.angle_gamma   90.00
#
_symmetry.space_group_name_H-M   'P 1'
#
loop_
_entity.id
_entity.type
_entity.pdbx_description
1 polymer ?
#
loop_
_entity_poly.entity_id
_entity_poly.type
_entity_poly.pdbx_seq_one_letter_code
_entity_poly.pdbx_strand_id
1 'polypeptide(L)'
;MGPVGSVEAKSVELTDEQAELRDRVTESMADLLPRVLKREVTELSAGTKLFTELGLSSASTLELLLELEDELEIQIDVEEIDQGDLETVGTLAAYIATHTVADE
;
A
#
# COMPACT_ATOMS: atom_id res chain seq x y z
N MET A 1 33.95 8.41 -32.52
CA MET A 1 33.75 7.37 -31.49
C MET A 1 33.08 8.07 -30.32
N GLY A 2 31.75 7.98 -30.24
CA GLY A 2 30.95 8.79 -29.32
C GLY A 2 31.08 8.32 -27.87
N PRO A 3 30.77 9.20 -26.89
CA PRO A 3 30.53 8.74 -25.52
C PRO A 3 29.23 7.94 -25.52
N VAL A 4 29.33 6.67 -25.10
CA VAL A 4 28.17 5.89 -24.72
C VAL A 4 27.58 6.55 -23.47
N GLY A 5 26.39 7.13 -23.62
CA GLY A 5 25.62 7.64 -22.51
C GLY A 5 25.40 6.51 -21.51
N SER A 6 25.87 6.71 -20.29
CA SER A 6 25.40 5.99 -19.13
C SER A 6 23.88 6.14 -19.11
N VAL A 7 23.17 5.07 -19.39
CA VAL A 7 21.75 4.97 -19.07
C VAL A 7 21.66 5.10 -17.57
N GLU A 8 21.17 6.25 -17.10
CA GLU A 8 20.74 6.45 -15.72
C GLU A 8 19.78 5.30 -15.39
N ALA A 9 20.25 4.36 -14.59
CA ALA A 9 19.37 3.52 -13.82
C ALA A 9 18.60 4.50 -12.92
N LYS A 10 17.35 4.78 -13.28
CA LYS A 10 16.36 5.38 -12.39
C LYS A 10 16.12 4.38 -11.27
N SER A 11 17.09 4.25 -10.38
CA SER A 11 16.86 3.76 -9.02
C SER A 11 15.85 4.73 -8.46
N VAL A 12 14.61 4.29 -8.33
CA VAL A 12 13.63 5.00 -7.53
C VAL A 12 14.26 5.08 -6.14
N GLU A 13 14.83 6.24 -5.80
CA GLU A 13 15.18 6.58 -4.43
C GLU A 13 13.85 6.62 -3.69
N LEU A 14 13.42 5.48 -3.17
CA LEU A 14 12.38 5.42 -2.15
C LEU A 14 12.91 6.31 -1.04
N THR A 15 12.28 7.47 -0.83
CA THR A 15 12.70 8.36 0.25
C THR A 15 12.51 7.62 1.56
N ASP A 16 13.35 7.88 2.56
CA ASP A 16 13.22 7.25 3.88
C ASP A 16 11.78 7.42 4.43
N GLU A 17 11.15 8.56 4.13
CA GLU A 17 9.75 8.88 4.44
C GLU A 17 8.74 7.88 3.81
N GLN A 18 8.94 7.49 2.55
CA GLN A 18 8.07 6.49 1.89
C GLN A 18 8.26 5.10 2.49
N ALA A 19 9.48 4.74 2.86
CA ALA A 19 9.75 3.46 3.51
C ALA A 19 9.08 3.40 4.89
N GLU A 20 9.21 4.47 5.69
CA GLU A 20 8.54 4.60 6.99
C GLU A 20 7.02 4.58 6.85
N LEU A 21 6.45 5.28 5.87
CA LEU A 21 5.01 5.29 5.63
C LEU A 21 4.49 3.92 5.20
N ARG A 22 5.21 3.21 4.32
CA ARG A 22 4.86 1.83 3.93
C ARG A 22 4.82 0.89 5.13
N ASP A 23 5.81 0.99 6.02
CA ASP A 23 5.88 0.15 7.21
C ASP A 23 4.73 0.47 8.18
N ARG A 24 4.40 1.77 8.37
CA ARG A 24 3.22 2.21 9.13
C ARG A 24 1.91 1.69 8.53
N VAL A 25 1.74 1.78 7.22
CA VAL A 25 0.55 1.25 6.53
C VAL A 25 0.42 -0.26 6.73
N THR A 26 1.54 -1.00 6.62
CA THR A 26 1.54 -2.45 6.84
C THR A 26 1.14 -2.81 8.27
N GLU A 27 1.62 -2.05 9.26
CA GLU A 27 1.26 -2.22 10.66
C GLU A 27 -0.23 -1.94 10.90
N SER A 28 -0.73 -0.79 10.44
CA SER A 28 -2.17 -0.45 10.51
C SER A 28 -3.04 -1.51 9.81
N MET A 29 -2.63 -2.01 8.66
CA MET A 29 -3.35 -3.08 7.97
C MET A 29 -3.45 -4.36 8.83
N ALA A 30 -2.44 -4.69 9.64
CA ALA A 30 -2.49 -5.83 10.55
C ALA A 30 -3.56 -5.68 11.64
N ASP A 31 -3.82 -4.45 12.10
CA ASP A 31 -4.85 -4.13 13.07
C ASP A 31 -6.26 -3.96 12.44
N LEU A 32 -6.33 -3.44 11.22
CA LEU A 32 -7.59 -3.14 10.52
C LEU A 32 -8.17 -4.35 9.78
N LEU A 33 -7.33 -5.17 9.14
CA LEU A 33 -7.79 -6.33 8.36
C LEU A 33 -8.65 -7.32 9.17
N PRO A 34 -8.34 -7.64 10.44
CA PRO A 34 -9.23 -8.47 11.26
C PRO A 34 -10.62 -7.87 11.49
N ARG A 35 -10.72 -6.54 11.58
CA ARG A 35 -11.98 -5.79 11.80
C ARG A 35 -12.82 -5.80 10.54
N VAL A 36 -12.22 -5.43 9.41
CA VAL A 36 -12.83 -5.40 8.07
C VAL A 36 -13.30 -6.79 7.63
N LEU A 37 -12.45 -7.81 7.80
CA LEU A 37 -12.76 -9.19 7.41
C LEU A 37 -13.61 -9.93 8.45
N LYS A 38 -13.82 -9.35 9.64
CA LYS A 38 -14.54 -9.96 10.77
C LYS A 38 -14.02 -11.36 11.12
N ARG A 39 -12.70 -11.55 11.00
CA ARG A 39 -12.02 -12.82 11.24
C ARG A 39 -10.60 -12.56 11.73
N GLU A 40 -9.99 -13.52 12.40
CA GLU A 40 -8.60 -13.41 12.82
C GLU A 40 -7.65 -13.47 11.61
N VAL A 41 -6.65 -12.57 11.59
CA VAL A 41 -5.55 -12.57 10.62
C VAL A 41 -4.25 -12.59 11.40
N THR A 42 -3.70 -13.78 11.63
CA THR A 42 -2.50 -13.98 12.48
C THR A 42 -1.18 -13.96 11.72
N GLU A 43 -1.19 -14.18 10.41
CA GLU A 43 0.02 -14.30 9.59
C GLU A 43 -0.06 -13.36 8.39
N LEU A 44 0.17 -12.07 8.65
CA LEU A 44 0.15 -11.02 7.66
C LEU A 44 1.58 -10.69 7.25
N SER A 45 1.89 -10.81 5.96
CA SER A 45 3.19 -10.52 5.39
C SER A 45 3.03 -9.65 4.15
N ALA A 46 4.07 -8.94 3.74
CA ALA A 46 4.07 -8.13 2.53
C ALA A 46 3.68 -8.94 1.27
N GLY A 47 3.96 -10.25 1.24
CA GLY A 47 3.57 -11.14 0.14
C GLY A 47 2.14 -11.69 0.21
N THR A 48 1.38 -11.41 1.27
CA THR A 48 0.03 -11.94 1.47
C THR A 48 -0.93 -11.33 0.45
N LYS A 49 -1.65 -12.17 -0.30
CA LYS A 49 -2.58 -11.74 -1.35
C LYS A 49 -3.91 -11.26 -0.78
N LEU A 50 -4.26 -10.01 -1.06
CA LEU A 50 -5.46 -9.35 -0.53
C LEU A 50 -6.75 -10.04 -0.99
N PHE A 51 -6.91 -10.29 -2.29
CA PHE A 51 -8.13 -10.94 -2.80
C PHE A 51 -8.10 -12.47 -2.70
N THR A 52 -6.94 -13.09 -2.93
CA THR A 52 -6.85 -14.55 -3.04
C THR A 52 -6.73 -15.24 -1.69
N GLU A 53 -5.89 -14.72 -0.79
CA GLU A 53 -5.65 -15.33 0.52
C GLU A 53 -6.53 -14.68 1.59
N LEU A 54 -6.61 -13.35 1.59
CA LEU A 54 -7.43 -12.63 2.56
C LEU A 54 -8.91 -12.61 2.20
N GLY A 55 -9.25 -12.84 0.92
CA GLY A 55 -10.64 -12.86 0.47
C GLY A 55 -11.29 -11.47 0.52
N LEU A 56 -10.49 -10.40 0.41
CA LEU A 56 -11.03 -9.05 0.32
C LEU A 56 -11.98 -8.94 -0.86
N SER A 57 -13.08 -8.22 -0.64
CA SER A 57 -14.01 -7.82 -1.70
C SER A 57 -13.78 -6.34 -2.01
N SER A 58 -14.26 -5.85 -3.16
CA SER A 58 -14.17 -4.42 -3.49
C SER A 58 -14.74 -3.51 -2.39
N ALA A 59 -15.81 -3.95 -1.70
CA ALA A 59 -16.38 -3.22 -0.58
C ALA A 59 -15.44 -3.20 0.64
N SER A 60 -14.86 -4.35 0.98
CA SER A 60 -13.90 -4.49 2.08
C SER A 60 -12.59 -3.74 1.80
N THR A 61 -12.16 -3.69 0.53
CA THR A 61 -10.99 -2.93 0.10
C THR A 61 -11.23 -1.43 0.32
N LEU A 62 -12.38 -0.91 -0.10
CA LEU A 62 -12.71 0.51 0.13
C LEU A 62 -12.81 0.83 1.63
N GLU A 63 -13.43 -0.05 2.42
CA GLU A 63 -13.50 0.10 3.88
C GLU A 63 -12.11 0.15 4.52
N LEU A 64 -11.20 -0.74 4.09
CA LEU A 64 -9.82 -0.74 4.56
C LEU A 64 -9.07 0.55 4.20
N LEU A 65 -9.25 1.06 2.99
CA LEU A 65 -8.62 2.31 2.54
C LEU A 65 -9.10 3.50 3.40
N LEU A 66 -10.40 3.61 3.63
CA LEU A 66 -10.98 4.67 4.47
C LEU A 66 -10.49 4.60 5.92
N GLU A 67 -10.39 3.39 6.51
CA GLU A 67 -9.86 3.23 7.86
C GLU A 67 -8.36 3.57 7.93
N LEU A 68 -7.59 3.28 6.87
CA LEU A 68 -6.18 3.66 6.79
C LEU A 68 -5.98 5.17 6.70
N GLU A 69 -6.84 5.86 5.94
CA GLU A 69 -6.84 7.33 5.86
C GLU A 69 -7.08 7.97 7.23
N ASP A 70 -8.10 7.50 7.94
CA ASP A 70 -8.44 7.98 9.29
C ASP A 70 -7.34 7.66 10.31
N GLU A 71 -6.80 6.43 10.30
CA GLU A 71 -5.80 6.00 11.27
C GLU A 71 -4.43 6.64 11.07
N LEU A 72 -4.04 6.90 9.81
CA LEU A 72 -2.74 7.49 9.49
C LEU A 72 -2.80 9.01 9.30
N GLU A 73 -3.99 9.60 9.32
CA GLU A 73 -4.28 11.00 9.01
C GLU A 73 -3.71 11.40 7.63
N ILE A 74 -3.96 10.56 6.64
CA ILE A 74 -3.53 10.73 5.24
C ILE A 74 -4.72 10.69 4.29
N GLN A 75 -4.55 11.20 3.07
CA GLN A 75 -5.49 10.96 1.98
C GLN A 75 -4.85 10.06 0.92
N ILE A 76 -5.54 8.99 0.52
CA ILE A 76 -5.06 8.02 -0.46
C ILE A 76 -5.70 8.32 -1.81
N ASP A 77 -4.89 8.51 -2.86
CA ASP A 77 -5.43 8.62 -4.21
C ASP A 77 -5.93 7.24 -4.67
N VAL A 78 -7.25 7.08 -4.78
CA VAL A 78 -7.86 5.82 -5.24
C VAL A 78 -8.15 5.82 -6.74
N GLU A 79 -7.96 6.95 -7.42
CA GLU A 79 -8.27 7.09 -8.85
C GLU A 79 -7.24 6.37 -9.71
N GLU A 80 -5.97 6.38 -9.28
CA GLU A 80 -4.87 5.72 -10.00
C GLU A 80 -4.57 4.28 -9.50
N ILE A 81 -5.36 3.74 -8.56
CA ILE A 81 -5.16 2.37 -8.05
C ILE A 81 -5.45 1.36 -9.16
N ASP A 82 -4.46 0.52 -9.48
CA ASP A 82 -4.64 -0.62 -10.37
C ASP A 82 -4.82 -1.93 -9.58
N GLN A 83 -5.28 -2.97 -10.27
CA GLN A 83 -5.40 -4.31 -9.72
C GLN A 83 -4.04 -4.87 -9.25
N GLY A 84 -2.93 -4.46 -9.87
CA GLY A 84 -1.58 -4.83 -9.43
C GLY A 84 -1.23 -4.26 -8.05
N ASP A 85 -1.63 -3.04 -7.74
CA ASP A 85 -1.38 -2.39 -6.45
C ASP A 85 -2.15 -3.08 -5.33
N LEU A 86 -3.35 -3.55 -5.63
CA LEU A 86 -4.19 -4.31 -4.70
C LEU A 86 -3.90 -5.82 -4.69
N GLU A 87 -2.81 -6.30 -5.30
CA GLU A 87 -2.51 -7.73 -5.36
C GLU A 87 -2.15 -8.28 -3.98
N THR A 88 -1.26 -7.58 -3.27
CA THR A 88 -0.68 -7.98 -1.99
C THR A 88 -0.69 -6.85 -0.97
N VAL A 89 -0.49 -7.19 0.30
CA VAL A 89 -0.32 -6.20 1.37
C VAL A 89 0.85 -5.25 1.06
N GLY A 90 1.99 -5.78 0.61
CA GLY A 90 3.17 -4.98 0.33
C GLY A 90 3.02 -4.06 -0.87
N THR A 91 2.32 -4.50 -1.92
CA THR A 91 2.04 -3.65 -3.09
C THR A 91 1.09 -2.50 -2.70
N LEU A 92 0.06 -2.78 -1.90
CA LEU A 92 -0.87 -1.75 -1.44
C LEU A 92 -0.17 -0.74 -0.52
N ALA A 93 0.63 -1.22 0.44
CA ALA A 93 1.40 -0.34 1.31
C ALA A 93 2.39 0.53 0.54
N ALA A 94 3.05 -0.03 -0.49
CA ALA A 94 3.97 0.72 -1.35
C ALA A 94 3.23 1.76 -2.21
N TYR A 95 2.05 1.41 -2.72
CA TYR A 95 1.22 2.33 -3.47
C TYR A 95 0.81 3.53 -2.62
N ILE A 96 0.25 3.27 -1.42
CA ILE A 96 -0.17 4.31 -0.47
C ILE A 96 1.02 5.20 -0.12
N ALA A 97 2.17 4.62 0.21
CA ALA A 97 3.36 5.39 0.54
C ALA A 97 3.81 6.34 -0.59
N THR A 98 3.47 6.03 -1.84
CA THR A 98 3.84 6.82 -3.02
C THR A 98 2.74 7.81 -3.44
N HIS A 99 1.47 7.46 -3.22
CA HIS A 99 0.29 8.20 -3.70
C HIS A 99 -0.58 8.67 -2.54
N THR A 100 0.04 9.30 -1.54
CA THR A 100 -0.67 10.11 -0.56
C THR A 100 -0.76 11.56 -1.05
N VAL A 101 -1.94 12.15 -0.95
CA VAL A 101 -2.10 13.60 -1.17
C VAL A 101 -2.01 14.31 0.18
N ALA A 102 -1.24 15.40 0.23
CA ALA A 102 -1.22 16.25 1.41
C ALA A 102 -2.60 16.91 1.55
N ASP A 103 -3.19 16.82 2.74
CA ASP A 103 -4.40 17.57 3.10
C ASP A 103 -4.04 19.08 3.02
N GLU A 104 -4.56 19.80 2.01
CA GLU A 104 -4.35 21.26 1.85
C GLU A 104 -5.27 22.11 2.75
#